data_AF-A0A962TH98-F1
#
_entry.id   AF-A0A962TH98-F1
#
_cell.length_a   1.000
_cell.length_b   1.000
_cell.length_c   1.000
_cell.angle_alpha   90.00
_cell.angle_beta   90.00
_cell.angle_gamma   90.00
#
_symmetry.space_group_name_H-M   'P 1'
#
loop_
_entity.id
_entity.type
_entity.pdbx_description
1 polymer ?
#
loop_
_entity_poly.entity_id
_entity_poly.type
_entity_poly.pdbx_seq_one_letter_code
_entity_poly.pdbx_strand_id
1 'polypeptide(L)' 'MPLLSNDYLKQFFAFLENATEAELHARRQGLQNVLETTQDREFRQTLRWLMRKVNEERLTRLVK' A
#
# COMPACT_ATOMS: atom_id res chain seq x y z
N MET A 1 -8.54 -16.92 -3.82
CA MET A 1 -7.19 -16.45 -3.43
C MET A 1 -7.32 -15.65 -2.14
N PRO A 2 -6.59 -15.92 -1.05
CA PRO A 2 -6.62 -15.07 0.14
C PRO A 2 -5.70 -13.87 -0.10
N LEU A 3 -6.13 -13.01 -1.01
CA LEU A 3 -5.43 -11.77 -1.30
C LEU A 3 -5.62 -10.88 -0.08
N LEU A 4 -4.51 -10.60 0.59
CA LEU A 4 -4.43 -10.00 1.93
C LEU A 4 -4.92 -10.92 3.06
N SER A 5 -4.06 -11.84 3.49
CA SER A 5 -4.21 -12.36 4.85
C SER A 5 -4.17 -11.23 5.86
N ASN A 6 -4.81 -11.44 7.02
CA ASN A 6 -4.76 -10.50 8.13
C ASN A 6 -3.30 -10.18 8.53
N ASP A 7 -2.41 -11.18 8.42
CA ASP A 7 -0.99 -11.01 8.71
C ASP A 7 -0.26 -10.11 7.70
N TYR A 8 -0.60 -10.20 6.41
CA TYR A 8 -0.07 -9.27 5.42
C TYR A 8 -0.48 -7.84 5.74
N LEU A 9 -1.75 -7.62 6.10
CA LEU A 9 -2.25 -6.28 6.45
C LEU A 9 -1.54 -5.72 7.69
N LYS A 10 -1.35 -6.54 8.73
CA LYS A 10 -0.59 -6.14 9.92
C LYS A 10 0.83 -5.72 9.57
N GLN A 11 1.54 -6.54 8.80
CA GLN A 11 2.90 -6.21 8.36
C GLN A 11 2.94 -4.95 7.49
N PHE A 12 1.93 -4.76 6.63
CA PHE A 12 1.83 -3.57 5.81
C PHE A 12 1.66 -2.30 6.63
N PHE A 13 0.78 -2.30 7.64
CA PHE A 13 0.59 -1.13 8.50
C PHE A 13 1.81 -0.87 9.39
N ALA A 14 2.43 -1.92 9.94
CA ALA A 14 3.68 -1.79 10.68
C ALA A 14 4.81 -1.20 9.80
N PHE A 15 4.86 -1.58 8.52
CA PHE A 15 5.77 -0.96 7.55
C PHE A 15 5.45 0.51 7.35
N LEU A 16 4.19 0.91 7.17
CA LEU A 16 3.83 2.32 6.96
C LEU A 16 4.30 3.23 8.09
N GLU A 17 4.18 2.78 9.34
CA GLU A 17 4.58 3.56 10.52
C GLU A 17 6.09 3.81 10.58
N ASN A 18 6.90 2.85 10.13
CA ASN A 18 8.36 2.88 10.29
C ASN A 18 9.13 3.21 9.00
N ALA A 19 8.48 3.10 7.84
CA ALA A 19 9.11 3.32 6.55
C ALA A 19 9.60 4.76 6.38
N THR A 20 10.68 4.96 5.65
CA THR A 20 11.14 6.27 5.15
C THR A 20 10.29 6.75 3.97
N GLU A 21 10.41 8.03 3.61
CA GLU A 21 9.71 8.58 2.44
C GLU A 21 10.08 7.86 1.13
N ALA A 22 11.34 7.45 0.99
CA ALA A 22 11.82 6.66 -0.15
C ALA A 22 11.18 5.27 -0.19
N GLU A 23 11.05 4.60 0.96
CA GLU A 23 10.40 3.30 1.07
C GLU A 23 8.90 3.37 0.82
N LEU A 24 8.22 4.41 1.31
CA LEU A 24 6.81 4.68 1.00
C LEU A 24 6.62 4.91 -0.50
N HIS A 25 7.52 5.66 -1.14
CA HIS A 25 7.49 5.86 -2.59
C HIS A 25 7.68 4.54 -3.36
N ALA A 26 8.68 3.74 -2.99
CA ALA A 26 8.93 2.43 -3.59
C ALA A 26 7.73 1.49 -3.42
N ARG A 27 7.11 1.49 -2.23
CA ARG A 27 5.91 0.69 -1.96
C ARG A 27 4.73 1.11 -2.84
N ARG A 28 4.53 2.41 -3.03
CA ARG A 28 3.49 2.94 -3.92
C ARG A 28 3.70 2.47 -5.36
N GLN A 29 4.93 2.56 -5.87
CA GLN A 29 5.27 2.09 -7.22
C GLN A 29 5.06 0.58 -7.37
N GLY A 30 5.48 -0.22 -6.37
CA GLY A 30 5.24 -1.66 -6.37
C GLY A 30 3.75 -2.00 -6.43
N LEU A 31 2.91 -1.34 -5.63
CA LEU A 31 1.46 -1.54 -5.66
C LEU A 31 0.84 -1.12 -7.01
N GLN A 32 1.36 -0.07 -7.64
CA GLN A 32 0.91 0.36 -8.97
C GLN A 32 1.24 -0.69 -10.04
N ASN A 33 2.44 -1.24 -10.06
CA ASN A 33 2.84 -2.28 -11.02
C ASN A 33 1.96 -3.54 -10.88
N VAL A 34 1.66 -3.94 -9.63
CA VAL A 34 0.75 -5.07 -9.38
C VAL A 34 -0.67 -4.72 -9.83
N LEU A 35 -1.12 -3.49 -9.62
CA LEU A 35 -2.45 -3.04 -10.05
C LEU A 35 -2.64 -3.08 -11.58
N GLU A 36 -1.59 -2.74 -12.33
CA GLU A 36 -1.58 -2.74 -13.80
C GLU A 36 -1.64 -4.16 -14.39
N THR A 37 -1.07 -5.14 -13.70
CA THR A 37 -1.04 -6.55 -14.11
C THR A 37 -2.20 -7.38 -13.56
N THR A 38 -2.92 -6.86 -12.54
CA THR A 38 -4.05 -7.54 -11.92
C THR A 38 -5.32 -7.39 -12.77
N GLN A 39 -5.93 -8.51 -13.15
CA GLN A 39 -7.24 -8.54 -13.84
C GLN A 39 -8.42 -8.61 -12.87
N ASP A 40 -8.21 -9.16 -11.67
CA ASP A 40 -9.24 -9.33 -10.64
C ASP A 40 -9.76 -7.97 -10.13
N ARG A 41 -11.05 -7.70 -10.30
CA ARG A 41 -11.67 -6.43 -9.95
C ARG A 41 -11.61 -6.13 -8.45
N GLU A 42 -11.85 -7.12 -7.60
CA GLU A 42 -11.86 -6.96 -6.14
C GLU A 42 -10.45 -6.73 -5.63
N PHE A 43 -9.48 -7.46 -6.18
CA PHE A 43 -8.08 -7.26 -5.83
C PHE A 43 -7.57 -5.89 -6.28
N ARG A 44 -7.99 -5.39 -7.45
CA ARG A 44 -7.66 -4.02 -7.87
C ARG A 44 -8.23 -2.96 -6.93
N GLN A 45 -9.44 -3.14 -6.40
CA GLN A 45 -9.98 -2.22 -5.39
C GLN A 45 -9.11 -2.21 -4.14
N THR A 46 -8.70 -3.38 -3.72
CA THR A 46 -7.83 -3.60 -2.57
C THR A 46 -6.46 -2.94 -2.74
N LEU A 47 -5.81 -3.12 -3.89
CA LEU A 47 -4.54 -2.48 -4.22
C LEU A 47 -4.65 -0.95 -4.24
N ARG A 48 -5.74 -0.41 -4.80
CA ARG A 48 -6.03 1.04 -4.77
C ARG A 48 -6.20 1.55 -3.35
N TRP A 49 -6.86 0.79 -2.48
CA TRP A 49 -7.01 1.15 -1.07
C TRP A 49 -5.66 1.16 -0.34
N LEU A 50 -4.80 0.15 -0.55
CA LEU A 50 -3.44 0.14 0.01
C LEU A 50 -2.61 1.33 -0.49
N MET A 51 -2.68 1.66 -1.77
CA MET A 51 -2.00 2.85 -2.31
C MET A 51 -2.50 4.14 -1.65
N ARG A 52 -3.81 4.25 -1.39
CA ARG A 52 -4.37 5.39 -0.66
C ARG A 52 -3.80 5.49 0.74
N LYS A 53 -3.64 4.36 1.45
CA LYS A 53 -3.00 4.33 2.79
C LYS A 53 -1.55 4.78 2.77
N VAL A 54 -0.77 4.38 1.76
CA VAL A 54 0.59 4.92 1.57
C VAL A 54 0.56 6.44 1.40
N ASN A 55 -0.33 6.97 0.57
CA ASN A 55 -0.43 8.41 0.33
C ASN A 55 -0.90 9.20 1.55
N GLU A 56 -1.86 8.67 2.31
CA GLU A 56 -2.33 9.26 3.57
C GLU A 56 -1.19 9.36 4.60
N GLU A 57 -0.36 8.31 4.72
CA GLU A 57 0.81 8.32 5.60
C GLU A 57 1.84 9.40 5.17
N ARG A 58 2.15 9.48 3.87
CA ARG A 58 3.04 10.52 3.33
C ARG A 58 2.50 11.92 3.61
N LEU A 59 1.22 12.17 3.39
CA LEU A 59 0.59 13.47 3.66
C LEU A 59 0.62 13.81 5.15
N THR A 60 0.35 12.84 6.02
CA THR A 60 0.38 13.02 7.48
C THR A 60 1.77 13.46 7.95
N ARG A 61 2.83 12.92 7.35
CA ARG A 61 4.22 13.29 7.67
C ARG A 61 4.65 14.64 7.11
N LEU A 62 4.07 15.08 6.00
CA LEU A 62 4.31 16.41 5.45
C LEU A 62 3.63 17.52 6.26
N VAL A 63 2.57 17.18 7.00
CA VAL A 63 1.80 18.13 7.84
C VAL A 63 2.32 18.19 9.28
N LYS A 64 3.12 17.21 9.72
CA LYS A 64 3.80 17.20 11.02
C LYS A 64 5.14 17.94 10.96
#